data_AF-A0A327V9Y5-F1
#
_entry.id   AF-A0A327V9Y5-F1
#
_cell.length_a   1.000
_cell.length_b   1.000
_cell.length_c   1.000
_cell.angle_alpha   90.00
_cell.angle_beta   90.00
_cell.angle_gamma   90.00
#
_symmetry.space_group_name_H-M   'P 1'
#
loop_
_entity.id
_entity.type
_entity.pdbx_description
1 polymer ?
#
loop_
_entity_poly.entity_id
_entity_poly.type
_entity_poly.pdbx_seq_one_letter_code
_entity_poly.pdbx_strand_id
1 'polypeptide(L)'
;MSDVRHRFTLIHCPVGRRPRLDGPEYEGIRAAPPPGCRVEEFGEYFGLVCERQGATLLDAVAEVCAEIRTGHGLLMTDLGIEKLWEWSSDGTDGWGAEIVGQLLLMAAERAPKLGYGIDDLVRFLRTAAGAQSGS
;
A
#
# COMPACT_ATOMS: atom_id res chain seq x y z
N MET A 1 2.47 24.31 -12.26
CA MET A 1 2.94 23.67 -11.01
C MET A 1 4.01 22.68 -11.40
N SER A 2 5.21 22.78 -10.84
CA SER A 2 6.25 21.77 -11.05
C SER A 2 5.73 20.42 -10.56
N ASP A 3 5.93 19.40 -11.38
CA ASP A 3 5.43 18.05 -11.15
C ASP A 3 6.23 17.39 -10.02
N VAL A 4 5.68 17.33 -8.80
CA VAL A 4 6.39 16.77 -7.64
C VAL A 4 6.45 15.25 -7.81
N ARG A 5 7.67 14.71 -7.86
CA ARG A 5 7.91 13.27 -7.88
C ARG A 5 8.16 12.75 -6.48
N HIS A 6 7.46 11.67 -6.16
CA HIS A 6 7.54 10.96 -4.89
C HIS A 6 8.22 9.60 -5.12
N ARG A 7 9.23 9.31 -4.32
CA ARG A 7 9.90 8.01 -4.31
C ARG A 7 9.46 7.22 -3.10
N PHE A 8 9.02 5.97 -3.31
CA PHE A 8 8.55 5.10 -2.24
C PHE A 8 8.76 3.62 -2.58
N THR A 9 8.64 2.79 -1.54
CA THR A 9 8.68 1.34 -1.65
C THR A 9 7.27 0.79 -1.41
N LEU A 10 6.91 -0.30 -2.09
CA LEU A 10 5.71 -1.09 -1.79
C LEU A 10 6.10 -2.55 -1.62
N ILE A 11 5.63 -3.20 -0.58
CA ILE A 11 5.89 -4.62 -0.30
C ILE A 11 4.56 -5.36 -0.18
N HIS A 12 4.49 -6.53 -0.79
CA HIS A 12 3.37 -7.46 -0.61
C HIS A 12 3.66 -8.37 0.57
N CYS A 13 3.02 -8.09 1.71
CA CYS A 13 3.12 -8.88 2.93
C CYS A 13 1.71 -9.35 3.34
N PRO A 14 1.22 -10.48 2.78
CA PRO A 14 -0.12 -10.97 3.05
C PRO A 14 -0.23 -11.52 4.48
N VAL A 15 -1.39 -11.33 5.09
CA VAL A 15 -1.71 -11.79 6.45
C VAL A 15 -1.71 -13.32 6.50
N GLY A 16 -1.06 -13.90 7.53
CA GLY A 16 -1.10 -15.34 7.82
C GLY A 16 -0.46 -16.24 6.76
N ARG A 17 0.16 -15.68 5.72
CA ARG A 17 0.79 -16.43 4.63
C ARG A 17 2.16 -15.85 4.33
N ARG A 18 3.17 -16.73 4.25
CA ARG A 18 4.48 -16.34 3.72
C ARG A 18 4.42 -16.29 2.18
N PRO A 19 4.80 -15.17 1.53
CA PRO A 19 4.96 -15.10 0.09
C PRO A 19 5.89 -16.17 -0.48
N ARG A 20 5.60 -16.63 -1.69
CA ARG A 20 6.55 -17.38 -2.52
C ARG A 20 7.03 -16.46 -3.63
N LEU A 21 8.29 -16.01 -3.58
CA LEU A 21 8.80 -14.98 -4.50
C LEU A 21 8.78 -15.41 -5.97
N ASP A 22 8.88 -16.71 -6.21
CA ASP A 22 8.75 -17.39 -7.50
C ASP A 22 7.32 -17.85 -7.81
N GLY A 23 6.35 -17.44 -6.99
CA GLY A 23 4.95 -17.81 -7.15
C GLY A 23 4.32 -17.20 -8.40
N PRO A 24 3.37 -17.92 -9.04
CA PRO A 24 2.69 -17.45 -10.24
C PRO A 24 1.92 -16.14 -10.03
N GLU A 25 1.57 -15.80 -8.79
CA GLU A 25 0.93 -14.52 -8.45
C GLU A 25 1.79 -13.28 -8.80
N TYR A 26 3.11 -13.44 -8.95
CA TYR A 26 4.02 -12.34 -9.28
C TYR A 26 4.43 -12.29 -10.75
N GLU A 27 4.12 -13.30 -11.56
CA GLU A 27 4.57 -13.36 -12.96
C GLU A 27 4.09 -12.15 -13.77
N GLY A 28 2.80 -11.78 -13.62
CA GLY A 28 2.21 -10.66 -14.36
C GLY A 28 2.88 -9.31 -14.04
N ILE A 29 3.11 -9.03 -12.75
CA ILE A 29 3.72 -7.77 -12.31
C ILE A 29 5.24 -7.74 -12.55
N ARG A 30 5.91 -8.90 -12.60
CA ARG A 30 7.31 -9.00 -13.05
C ARG A 30 7.45 -8.73 -14.55
N ALA A 31 6.53 -9.24 -15.35
CA ALA A 31 6.52 -9.04 -16.79
C ALA A 31 6.14 -7.61 -17.18
N ALA A 32 5.24 -6.97 -16.43
CA ALA A 32 4.73 -5.64 -16.72
C ALA A 32 4.48 -4.85 -15.43
N PRO A 33 5.53 -4.34 -14.75
CA PRO A 33 5.34 -3.52 -13.56
C PRO A 33 4.65 -2.19 -13.90
N PRO A 34 3.94 -1.56 -12.93
CA PRO A 34 3.36 -0.24 -13.13
C PRO A 34 4.38 0.79 -13.62
N PRO A 35 4.00 1.76 -14.47
CA PRO A 35 4.91 2.79 -14.93
C PRO A 35 5.59 3.52 -13.76
N GLY A 36 6.91 3.71 -13.87
CA GLY A 36 7.72 4.33 -12.82
C GLY A 36 8.06 3.40 -11.65
N CYS A 37 7.66 2.13 -11.69
CA CYS A 37 8.01 1.12 -10.69
C CYS A 37 8.94 0.06 -11.26
N ARG A 38 9.83 -0.46 -10.41
CA ARG A 38 10.69 -1.61 -10.70
C ARG A 38 10.51 -2.66 -9.63
N VAL A 39 10.46 -3.94 -10.03
CA VAL A 39 10.43 -5.07 -9.09
C VAL A 39 11.73 -5.13 -8.30
N GLU A 40 11.59 -5.36 -7.00
CA GLU A 40 12.67 -5.61 -6.07
C GLU A 40 12.29 -6.69 -5.05
N GLU A 41 13.31 -7.34 -4.50
CA GLU A 41 13.15 -8.33 -3.44
C GLU A 41 13.71 -7.76 -2.13
N PHE A 42 12.86 -7.70 -1.11
CA PHE A 42 13.18 -7.15 0.21
C PHE A 42 13.31 -8.30 1.19
N GLY A 43 14.48 -8.96 1.16
CA GLY A 43 14.69 -10.21 1.87
C GLY A 43 13.77 -11.30 1.32
N GLU A 44 12.82 -11.77 2.12
CA GLU A 44 11.88 -12.83 1.74
C GLU A 44 10.56 -12.30 1.14
N TYR A 45 10.49 -10.99 0.86
CA TYR A 45 9.27 -10.33 0.38
C TYR A 45 9.40 -9.78 -1.03
N PHE A 46 8.32 -9.91 -1.78
CA PHE A 46 8.15 -9.30 -3.10
C PHE A 46 7.79 -7.83 -2.93
N GLY A 47 8.41 -6.94 -3.68
CA GLY A 47 8.06 -5.53 -3.67
C GLY A 47 8.43 -4.76 -4.92
N LEU A 48 8.21 -3.46 -4.84
CA LEU A 48 8.46 -2.48 -5.88
C LEU A 48 9.16 -1.28 -5.26
N VAL A 49 10.08 -0.69 -6.02
CA VAL A 49 10.55 0.68 -5.79
C VAL A 49 9.95 1.55 -6.89
N CYS A 50 9.24 2.60 -6.50
CA CYS A 50 8.51 3.46 -7.41
C CYS A 50 8.98 4.91 -7.33
N GLU A 51 8.94 5.60 -8.47
CA GLU A 51 9.01 7.05 -8.58
C GLU A 51 7.80 7.54 -9.38
N ARG A 52 6.90 8.28 -8.73
CA ARG A 52 5.60 8.66 -9.31
C ARG A 52 5.29 10.12 -9.06
N GLN A 53 4.55 10.68 -9.99
CA GLN A 53 3.97 12.01 -9.85
C GLN A 53 2.73 11.94 -8.97
N GLY A 54 2.46 13.00 -8.23
CA GLY A 54 1.26 13.12 -7.40
C GLY A 54 1.21 14.43 -6.62
N ALA A 55 0.00 14.88 -6.30
CA ALA A 55 -0.18 16.08 -5.47
C ALA A 55 0.45 15.88 -4.07
N THR A 56 0.34 14.66 -3.53
CA THR A 56 1.01 14.23 -2.30
C THR A 56 1.61 12.83 -2.45
N LEU A 57 2.44 12.43 -1.48
CA LEU A 57 2.95 11.05 -1.40
C LEU A 57 1.81 10.04 -1.30
N LEU A 58 0.77 10.34 -0.51
CA LEU A 58 -0.38 9.45 -0.34
C LEU A 58 -1.16 9.25 -1.64
N ASP A 59 -1.34 10.31 -2.43
CA ASP A 59 -2.00 10.19 -3.75
C ASP A 59 -1.18 9.28 -4.68
N ALA A 60 0.14 9.51 -4.77
CA ALA A 60 1.03 8.72 -5.61
C ALA A 60 1.09 7.23 -5.21
N VAL A 61 1.09 6.94 -3.90
CA VAL A 61 1.03 5.58 -3.36
C VAL A 61 -0.32 4.93 -3.67
N ALA A 62 -1.42 5.64 -3.42
CA ALA A 62 -2.76 5.08 -3.58
C ALA A 62 -3.05 4.73 -5.04
N GLU A 63 -2.63 5.57 -5.99
CA GLU A 63 -2.76 5.29 -7.42
C GLU A 63 -2.00 4.03 -7.84
N VAL A 64 -0.75 3.87 -7.40
CA VAL A 64 0.02 2.64 -7.70
C VAL A 64 -0.63 1.41 -7.08
N CYS A 65 -1.11 1.49 -5.84
CA CYS A 65 -1.83 0.38 -5.21
C CYS A 65 -3.11 0.02 -6.00
N ALA A 66 -3.85 1.01 -6.50
CA ALA A 66 -5.02 0.78 -7.33
C ALA A 66 -4.66 0.11 -8.67
N GLU A 67 -3.62 0.60 -9.35
CA GLU A 67 -3.10 0.01 -10.59
C GLU A 67 -2.70 -1.45 -10.40
N ILE A 68 -1.93 -1.74 -9.34
CA ILE A 68 -1.49 -3.10 -9.02
C ILE A 68 -2.68 -4.01 -8.74
N ARG A 69 -3.66 -3.52 -7.99
CA ARG A 69 -4.85 -4.31 -7.65
C ARG A 69 -5.69 -4.61 -8.87
N THR A 70 -5.94 -3.62 -9.73
CA THR A 70 -6.74 -3.80 -10.95
C THR A 70 -5.99 -4.63 -12.00
N GLY A 71 -4.69 -4.41 -12.17
CA GLY A 71 -3.89 -5.07 -13.20
C GLY A 71 -3.37 -6.46 -12.83
N HIS A 72 -3.12 -6.70 -11.54
CA HIS A 72 -2.44 -7.91 -11.07
C HIS A 72 -3.16 -8.62 -9.91
N GLY A 73 -4.25 -8.07 -9.37
CA GLY A 73 -5.00 -8.68 -8.28
C GLY A 73 -4.25 -8.71 -6.94
N LEU A 74 -3.14 -7.99 -6.81
CA LEU A 74 -2.32 -7.93 -5.59
C LEU A 74 -2.70 -6.72 -4.73
N LEU A 75 -2.60 -6.88 -3.41
CA LEU A 75 -2.74 -5.78 -2.45
C LEU A 75 -1.38 -5.51 -1.81
N MET A 76 -0.78 -4.36 -2.07
CA MET A 76 0.45 -3.94 -1.40
C MET A 76 0.11 -3.45 0.01
N THR A 77 0.80 -3.97 1.03
CA THR A 77 0.41 -3.80 2.44
C THR A 77 1.46 -3.09 3.29
N ASP A 78 2.61 -2.74 2.72
CA ASP A 78 3.72 -2.16 3.48
C ASP A 78 4.55 -1.19 2.60
N LEU A 79 5.02 -0.09 3.21
CA LEU A 79 5.87 0.94 2.59
C LEU A 79 7.37 0.73 2.84
N GLY A 80 7.78 -0.45 3.33
CA GLY A 80 9.14 -0.75 3.78
C GLY A 80 9.44 -0.21 5.18
N ILE A 81 8.41 0.02 6.00
CA ILE A 81 8.60 0.54 7.36
C ILE A 81 8.67 -0.66 8.31
N GLU A 82 9.87 -0.93 8.78
CA GLU A 82 10.08 -1.96 9.80
C GLU A 82 9.33 -1.61 11.09
N LYS A 83 8.98 -2.65 11.86
CA LYS A 83 8.48 -2.54 13.24
C LYS A 83 6.98 -2.26 13.45
N LEU A 84 6.14 -2.42 12.42
CA LEU A 84 4.67 -2.30 12.50
C LEU A 84 3.96 -3.65 12.75
N TRP A 85 4.47 -4.45 13.70
CA TRP A 85 4.33 -5.92 13.77
C TRP A 85 2.91 -6.53 13.90
N GLU A 86 2.88 -7.85 13.65
CA GLU A 86 1.81 -8.85 13.83
C GLU A 86 0.57 -8.67 12.95
N TRP A 87 0.58 -9.36 11.81
CA TRP A 87 -0.61 -9.51 10.99
C TRP A 87 -1.51 -10.62 11.54
N SER A 88 -2.76 -10.28 11.89
CA SER A 88 -3.79 -11.24 12.30
C SER A 88 -5.04 -11.12 11.42
N SER A 89 -5.73 -12.24 11.18
CA SER A 89 -6.98 -12.33 10.42
C SER A 89 -8.11 -12.92 11.26
N ASP A 90 -8.16 -12.57 12.55
CA ASP A 90 -9.06 -13.12 13.57
C ASP A 90 -10.43 -12.42 13.64
N GLY A 91 -10.80 -11.64 12.62
CA GLY A 91 -12.12 -11.03 12.47
C GLY A 91 -12.19 -9.59 13.00
N THR A 92 -13.42 -9.09 13.20
CA THR A 92 -13.68 -7.68 13.53
C THR A 92 -13.69 -7.36 15.02
N ASP A 93 -13.48 -8.36 15.87
CA ASP A 93 -13.50 -8.25 17.35
C ASP A 93 -12.29 -8.99 17.97
N GLY A 94 -11.25 -9.23 17.16
CA GLY A 94 -10.01 -9.88 17.57
C GLY A 94 -8.82 -8.92 17.62
N TRP A 95 -7.66 -9.47 17.91
CA TRP A 95 -6.40 -8.73 17.98
C TRP A 95 -6.07 -8.01 16.66
N GLY A 96 -6.40 -8.63 15.52
CA GLY A 96 -6.24 -8.00 14.20
C GLY A 96 -7.10 -6.74 14.05
N ALA A 97 -8.31 -6.72 14.60
CA ALA A 97 -9.17 -5.53 14.61
C ALA A 97 -8.60 -4.42 15.51
N GLU A 98 -8.04 -4.79 16.68
CA GLU A 98 -7.37 -3.84 17.57
C GLU A 98 -6.16 -3.18 16.90
N ILE A 99 -5.35 -3.95 16.14
CA ILE A 99 -4.24 -3.41 15.35
C ILE A 99 -4.74 -2.41 14.30
N VAL A 100 -5.80 -2.74 13.56
CA VAL A 100 -6.39 -1.81 12.58
C VAL A 100 -6.84 -0.52 13.29
N GLY A 101 -7.52 -0.62 14.43
CA GLY A 101 -7.93 0.52 15.23
C GLY A 101 -6.74 1.39 15.66
N GLN A 102 -5.67 0.77 16.16
CA GLN A 102 -4.45 1.45 16.58
C GLN A 102 -3.77 2.18 15.41
N LEU A 103 -3.67 1.56 14.23
CA LEU A 103 -3.09 2.19 13.04
C LEU A 103 -3.90 3.40 12.59
N LEU A 104 -5.23 3.32 12.62
CA LEU A 104 -6.11 4.43 12.28
C LEU A 104 -6.01 5.58 13.28
N LEU A 105 -5.94 5.28 14.59
CA LEU A 105 -5.73 6.30 15.63
C LEU A 105 -4.38 7.01 15.45
N MET A 106 -3.32 6.26 15.17
CA MET A 106 -1.99 6.83 14.89
C MET A 106 -1.99 7.68 13.62
N ALA A 107 -2.69 7.25 12.57
CA ALA A 107 -2.86 8.03 11.35
C ALA A 107 -3.60 9.34 11.62
N ALA A 108 -4.73 9.29 12.34
CA ALA A 108 -5.53 10.46 12.70
C ALA A 108 -4.75 11.49 13.53
N GLU A 109 -3.88 11.04 14.45
CA GLU A 109 -3.04 11.91 15.27
C GLU A 109 -1.89 12.55 14.46
N ARG A 110 -1.28 11.79 13.54
CA ARG A 110 -0.08 12.24 12.82
C ARG A 110 -0.38 13.02 11.56
N ALA A 111 -1.44 12.67 10.83
CA ALA A 111 -1.77 13.24 9.54
C ALA A 111 -1.89 14.78 9.56
N PRO A 112 -2.62 15.42 10.49
CA PRO A 112 -2.71 16.88 10.55
C PRO A 112 -1.36 17.56 10.80
N LYS A 113 -0.47 16.93 11.57
CA LYS A 113 0.88 17.45 11.86
C LYS A 113 1.78 17.44 10.63
N LEU A 114 1.44 16.64 9.63
CA LEU A 114 2.14 16.54 8.34
C LEU A 114 1.40 17.30 7.22
N GLY A 115 0.30 17.99 7.53
CA GLY A 115 -0.49 18.76 6.57
C GLY A 115 -1.55 17.95 5.81
N TYR A 116 -1.80 16.69 6.18
CA TYR A 116 -2.88 15.87 5.61
C TYR A 116 -4.21 16.12 6.34
N GLY A 117 -5.28 16.31 5.58
CA GLY A 117 -6.64 16.34 6.10
C GLY A 117 -7.24 14.94 6.23
N ILE A 118 -8.37 14.83 6.95
CA ILE A 118 -9.14 13.58 7.04
C ILE A 118 -9.60 13.12 5.65
N ASP A 119 -9.99 14.05 4.78
CA ASP A 119 -10.42 13.73 3.42
C ASP A 119 -9.29 13.11 2.58
N ASP A 120 -8.03 13.47 2.83
CA ASP A 120 -6.88 12.85 2.15
C ASP A 120 -6.69 11.40 2.62
N LEU A 121 -6.88 11.14 3.92
CA LEU A 121 -6.84 9.77 4.46
C LEU A 121 -7.96 8.91 3.91
N VAL A 122 -9.19 9.43 3.85
CA VAL A 122 -10.34 8.72 3.28
C VAL A 122 -10.14 8.46 1.79
N ARG A 123 -9.61 9.44 1.05
CA ARG A 123 -9.28 9.28 -0.37
C ARG A 123 -8.24 8.18 -0.57
N PHE A 124 -7.16 8.18 0.22
CA PHE A 124 -6.15 7.13 0.21
C PHE A 124 -6.79 5.75 0.40
N LEU A 125 -7.61 5.57 1.44
CA LEU A 125 -8.26 4.28 1.74
C LEU A 125 -9.15 3.81 0.59
N ARG A 126 -9.98 4.70 0.02
CA ARG A 126 -10.86 4.35 -1.11
C ARG A 126 -10.07 3.92 -2.34
N THR A 127 -9.09 4.72 -2.73
CA THR A 127 -8.28 4.48 -3.93
C THR A 127 -7.41 3.22 -3.77
N ALA A 128 -6.62 3.12 -2.69
CA ALA A 128 -5.75 1.98 -2.46
C ALA A 128 -6.52 0.67 -2.26
N ALA A 129 -7.71 0.72 -1.65
CA ALA A 129 -8.59 -0.45 -1.52
C ALA A 129 -9.38 -0.76 -2.80
N GLY A 130 -9.13 -0.08 -3.93
CA GLY A 130 -9.84 -0.31 -5.19
C GLY A 130 -11.36 -0.11 -5.09
N ALA A 131 -11.83 0.59 -4.06
CA ALA A 131 -13.23 0.92 -3.90
C ALA A 131 -13.51 2.14 -4.77
N GLN A 132 -13.75 1.91 -6.06
CA GLN A 132 -14.33 2.97 -6.90
C GLN A 132 -15.67 3.38 -6.28
N SER A 133 -15.85 4.68 -6.09
CA SER A 133 -17.12 5.30 -5.77
C SER A 133 -18.18 4.78 -6.74
N GLY A 134 -19.08 3.94 -6.25
CA GLY A 134 -20.29 3.58 -6.99
C GLY A 134 -21.01 4.87 -7.40
N SER A 135 -21.43 4.92 -8.66
CA SER A 135 -22.28 5.97 -9.23
C SER A 135 -23.60 6.09 -8.48
#